data_AF-A0A420CUP0-F1
#
_entry.id   AF-A0A420CUP0-F1
#
_cell.length_a   1.000
_cell.length_b   1.000
_cell.length_c   1.000
_cell.angle_alpha   90.00
_cell.angle_beta   90.00
_cell.angle_gamma   90.00
#
_symmetry.space_group_name_H-M   'P 1'
#
loop_
_entity.id
_entity.type
_entity.pdbx_description
1 polymer ?
#
loop_
_entity_poly.entity_id
_entity_poly.type
_entity_poly.pdbx_seq_one_letter_code
_entity_poly.pdbx_strand_id
1 'polypeptide(L)'
;MRKIFALFICYSFIISCTVTEYEEPKKCNCTVQKYERTVILKNGNDGTYSDYSDTGWVVKGNPQKDNSAECSRNGTQKDTEFYSSYDSQYRWDVYRKWVYDCK
;
A
#
# COMPACT_ATOMS: atom_id res chain seq x y z
N MET A 1 67.51 41.03 20.06
CA MET A 1 67.26 40.74 18.63
C MET A 1 65.78 40.44 18.43
N ARG A 2 65.17 41.13 17.45
CA ARG A 2 63.94 40.88 16.65
C ARG A 2 62.59 40.50 17.30
N LYS A 3 61.62 41.38 17.01
CA LYS A 3 60.15 41.22 16.96
C LYS A 3 59.75 40.08 15.99
N ILE A 4 58.54 39.52 16.17
CA ILE A 4 57.49 39.36 15.12
C ILE A 4 56.13 39.12 15.81
N PHE A 5 55.14 39.92 15.42
CA PHE A 5 53.70 39.81 15.68
C PHE A 5 53.07 38.84 14.67
N ALA A 6 52.06 38.07 15.07
CA ALA A 6 51.00 37.62 14.18
C ALA A 6 49.72 37.31 14.99
N LEU A 7 48.74 38.21 14.87
CA LEU A 7 47.31 37.92 15.06
C LEU A 7 46.89 36.81 14.08
N PHE A 8 45.82 36.05 14.39
CA PHE A 8 44.56 36.08 13.62
C PHE A 8 43.61 34.95 14.06
N ILE A 9 42.44 35.39 14.54
CA ILE A 9 41.10 34.95 14.12
C ILE A 9 40.51 33.63 14.62
N CYS A 10 39.49 33.83 15.47
CA CYS A 10 38.22 33.12 15.56
C CYS A 10 37.96 32.04 14.50
N TYR A 11 37.78 30.80 14.95
CA TYR A 11 36.76 29.93 14.36
C TYR A 11 35.94 29.30 15.49
N SER A 12 34.93 30.06 15.88
CA SER A 12 33.65 29.58 16.36
C SER A 12 33.10 28.51 15.41
N PHE A 13 33.49 27.26 15.60
CA PHE A 13 32.67 26.12 15.18
C PHE A 13 31.62 25.90 16.26
N ILE A 14 30.65 26.82 16.29
CA ILE A 14 29.31 26.47 16.74
C ILE A 14 28.86 25.42 15.73
N ILE A 15 28.96 24.16 16.12
CA ILE A 15 28.23 23.09 15.48
C ILE A 15 26.77 23.48 15.65
N SER A 16 26.23 24.19 14.66
CA SER A 16 24.79 24.32 14.51
C SER A 16 24.29 22.89 14.40
N CYS A 17 23.78 22.35 15.52
CA CYS A 17 22.75 21.34 15.46
C CYS A 17 21.64 21.96 14.62
N THR A 18 21.66 21.68 13.32
CA THR A 18 20.48 21.84 12.49
C THR A 18 19.46 20.90 13.09
N VAL A 19 18.64 21.42 13.99
CA VAL A 19 17.33 20.86 14.28
C VAL A 19 16.60 21.01 12.95
N THR A 20 16.77 20.02 12.07
CA THR A 20 15.79 19.79 11.03
C THR A 20 14.51 19.52 11.79
N GLU A 21 13.63 20.52 11.85
CA GLU A 21 12.25 20.32 12.26
C GLU A 21 11.78 19.08 11.49
N TYR A 22 11.48 18.01 12.24
CA TYR A 22 10.89 16.83 11.64
C TYR A 22 9.53 17.28 11.10
N GLU A 23 9.46 17.63 9.82
CA GLU A 23 8.17 17.76 9.13
C GLU A 23 7.49 16.40 9.28
N GLU A 24 6.43 16.34 10.09
CA GLU A 24 5.64 15.13 10.20
C GLU A 24 5.19 14.73 8.79
N PRO A 25 5.37 13.45 8.40
CA PRO A 25 4.98 13.01 7.08
C PRO A 25 3.49 13.33 6.90
N LYS A 26 3.16 14.08 5.85
CA LYS A 26 1.77 14.45 5.52
C LYS A 26 0.94 13.18 5.45
N LYS A 27 0.14 12.95 6.50
CA LYS A 27 -0.78 11.82 6.55
C LYS A 27 -1.81 12.02 5.45
N CYS A 28 -2.03 10.97 4.68
CA CYS A 28 -3.06 10.95 3.68
C CYS A 28 -4.42 10.99 4.36
N ASN A 29 -5.30 11.94 4.04
CA ASN A 29 -6.68 11.94 4.51
C ASN A 29 -7.56 11.23 3.48
N CYS A 30 -7.37 9.91 3.34
CA CYS A 30 -8.10 9.12 2.36
C CYS A 30 -9.25 8.37 3.01
N THR A 31 -10.35 8.24 2.28
CA THR A 31 -11.39 7.24 2.56
C THR A 31 -11.12 6.03 1.67
N VAL A 32 -11.06 4.85 2.26
CA VAL A 32 -10.78 3.59 1.59
C VAL A 32 -12.03 2.73 1.59
N GLN A 33 -12.45 2.32 0.40
CA GLN A 33 -13.49 1.30 0.22
C GLN A 33 -12.87 0.02 -0.31
N LYS A 34 -13.12 -1.09 0.42
CA LYS A 34 -12.78 -2.44 -0.03
C LYS A 34 -13.91 -3.02 -0.88
N TYR A 35 -13.54 -3.67 -1.96
CA TYR A 35 -14.40 -4.47 -2.81
C TYR A 35 -13.86 -5.89 -2.91
N GLU A 36 -14.74 -6.85 -3.14
CA GLU A 36 -14.38 -8.25 -3.39
C GLU A 36 -15.16 -8.78 -4.58
N ARG A 37 -14.53 -9.65 -5.35
CA ARG A 37 -15.11 -10.35 -6.48
C ARG A 37 -14.71 -11.81 -6.39
N THR A 38 -15.65 -12.72 -6.54
CA THR A 38 -15.37 -14.16 -6.59
C THR A 38 -15.59 -14.66 -8.00
N VAL A 39 -14.57 -15.30 -8.56
CA VAL A 39 -14.63 -16.00 -9.84
C VAL A 39 -14.60 -17.49 -9.59
N ILE A 40 -15.54 -18.21 -10.18
CA ILE A 40 -15.67 -19.67 -10.08
C ILE A 40 -15.48 -20.24 -11.47
N LEU A 41 -14.55 -21.17 -11.60
CA LEU A 41 -14.27 -21.89 -12.83
C LEU A 41 -14.59 -23.36 -12.62
N LYS A 42 -15.36 -23.97 -13.52
CA LYS A 42 -15.60 -25.42 -13.49
C LYS A 42 -14.57 -26.12 -14.35
N ASN A 43 -13.86 -27.10 -13.79
CA ASN A 43 -12.91 -27.92 -14.52
C ASN A 43 -13.65 -28.88 -15.46
N GLY A 44 -13.22 -28.95 -16.71
CA GLY A 44 -13.57 -29.98 -17.68
C GLY A 44 -12.68 -31.22 -17.51
N ASN A 45 -13.11 -32.33 -18.11
CA ASN A 45 -12.40 -33.61 -18.02
C ASN A 45 -11.04 -33.62 -18.74
N ASP A 46 -10.79 -32.66 -19.62
CA ASP A 46 -9.56 -32.48 -20.40
C ASP A 46 -8.57 -31.48 -19.78
N GLY A 47 -8.87 -30.98 -18.56
CA GLY A 47 -8.07 -29.96 -17.89
C GLY A 47 -8.35 -28.54 -18.36
N THR A 48 -9.33 -28.32 -19.25
CA THR A 48 -9.84 -26.99 -19.59
C THR A 48 -10.91 -26.53 -18.61
N TYR A 49 -11.41 -25.30 -18.75
CA TYR A 49 -12.59 -24.85 -18.00
C TYR A 49 -13.84 -25.02 -18.86
N SER A 50 -14.84 -25.70 -18.30
CA SER A 50 -16.13 -25.97 -18.97
C SER A 50 -17.22 -24.96 -18.63
N ASP A 51 -17.07 -24.20 -17.54
CA ASP A 51 -18.03 -23.21 -17.08
C ASP A 51 -17.37 -22.08 -16.27
N TYR A 52 -18.06 -20.95 -16.16
CA TYR A 52 -17.60 -19.72 -15.52
C TYR A 52 -18.75 -19.02 -14.77
N SER A 53 -18.49 -18.61 -13.53
CA SER A 53 -19.39 -17.73 -12.76
C SER A 53 -18.59 -16.63 -12.08
N ASP A 54 -19.21 -15.45 -11.95
CA ASP A 54 -18.58 -14.24 -11.42
C ASP A 54 -19.59 -13.36 -10.71
N THR A 55 -19.28 -13.03 -9.45
CA THR A 55 -20.14 -12.18 -8.62
C THR A 55 -20.10 -10.71 -9.00
N GLY A 56 -19.13 -10.28 -9.81
CA GLY A 56 -18.77 -8.88 -9.97
C GLY A 56 -18.13 -8.28 -8.70
N TRP A 57 -17.79 -6.99 -8.75
CA TRP A 57 -17.23 -6.28 -7.60
C TRP A 57 -18.32 -5.89 -6.60
N VAL A 58 -18.26 -6.47 -5.41
CA VAL A 58 -19.19 -6.21 -4.32
C VAL A 58 -18.48 -5.46 -3.20
N VAL A 59 -19.13 -4.41 -2.69
CA VAL A 59 -18.65 -3.63 -1.55
C VAL A 59 -18.50 -4.54 -0.32
N LYS A 60 -17.35 -4.46 0.36
CA LYS A 60 -17.11 -5.20 1.61
C LYS A 60 -16.96 -4.23 2.77
N GLY A 61 -17.95 -4.26 3.66
CA GLY A 61 -18.00 -3.39 4.82
C GLY A 61 -18.13 -1.91 4.46
N ASN A 62 -18.06 -1.08 5.49
CA ASN A 62 -18.17 0.37 5.35
C ASN A 62 -16.81 0.97 4.95
N PRO A 63 -16.80 2.12 4.24
CA PRO A 63 -15.57 2.86 3.99
C PRO A 63 -14.86 3.21 5.29
N GLN A 64 -13.53 3.11 5.30
CA GLN A 64 -12.70 3.43 6.45
C GLN A 64 -11.76 4.60 6.14
N LYS A 65 -11.39 5.36 7.16
CA LYS A 65 -10.33 6.37 7.00
C LYS A 65 -8.98 5.68 7.04
N ASP A 66 -8.15 5.93 6.03
CA ASP A 66 -6.75 5.56 6.05
C ASP A 66 -5.93 6.83 6.26
N ASN A 67 -5.22 6.88 7.39
CA ASN A 67 -4.35 7.99 7.80
C ASN A 67 -2.86 7.59 7.74
N SER A 68 -2.52 6.56 6.96
CA SER A 68 -1.13 6.14 6.76
C SER A 68 -0.31 7.25 6.10
N ALA A 69 1.01 7.20 6.34
CA ALA A 69 1.98 8.10 5.71
C ALA A 69 2.17 7.79 4.22
N GLU A 70 1.72 6.61 3.76
CA GLU A 70 1.79 6.16 2.38
C GLU A 70 0.39 6.06 1.79
N CYS A 71 0.00 7.04 0.98
CA CYS A 71 -1.18 6.94 0.14
C CYS A 71 -1.00 5.76 -0.81
N SER A 72 -1.63 4.63 -0.53
CA SER A 72 -1.60 3.48 -1.44
C SER A 72 -2.40 3.78 -2.71
N ARG A 73 -1.85 3.43 -3.87
CA ARG A 73 -2.57 3.51 -5.15
C ARG A 73 -3.69 2.49 -5.18
N ASN A 74 -4.84 2.87 -5.75
CA ASN A 74 -5.93 1.95 -6.08
C ASN A 74 -5.37 0.66 -6.69
N GLY A 75 -5.68 -0.48 -6.08
CA GLY A 75 -5.05 -1.74 -6.44
C GLY A 75 -6.00 -2.90 -6.30
N THR A 76 -5.87 -3.87 -7.20
CA THR A 76 -6.51 -5.17 -7.10
C THR A 76 -5.44 -6.19 -6.70
N GLN A 77 -5.69 -6.96 -5.65
CA GLN A 77 -4.87 -8.10 -5.27
C GLN A 77 -5.72 -9.36 -5.30
N LYS A 78 -5.15 -10.45 -5.84
CA LYS A 78 -5.75 -11.76 -5.70
C LYS A 78 -5.55 -12.22 -4.26
N ASP A 79 -6.63 -12.58 -3.58
CA ASP A 79 -6.54 -13.09 -2.22
C ASP A 79 -6.01 -14.52 -2.26
N THR A 80 -4.81 -14.72 -1.70
CA THR A 80 -4.14 -16.02 -1.61
C THR A 80 -4.62 -16.84 -0.42
N GLU A 81 -5.34 -16.26 0.54
CA GLU A 81 -5.76 -16.94 1.77
C GLU A 81 -7.06 -17.75 1.60
N PHE A 82 -7.89 -17.42 0.60
CA PHE A 82 -9.02 -18.26 0.21
C PHE A 82 -8.52 -19.37 -0.70
N TYR A 83 -7.89 -20.35 -0.06
CA TYR A 83 -7.60 -21.69 -0.58
C TYR A 83 -8.51 -22.06 -1.74
N SER A 84 -7.89 -22.44 -2.87
CA SER A 84 -8.53 -23.34 -3.80
C SER A 84 -8.92 -24.60 -3.03
N SER A 85 -10.17 -24.67 -2.57
CA SER A 85 -10.79 -25.96 -2.29
C SER A 85 -10.87 -26.64 -3.65
N TYR A 86 -9.88 -27.51 -3.91
CA TYR A 86 -9.99 -28.50 -4.96
C TYR A 86 -11.06 -29.48 -4.49
N ASP A 87 -12.32 -29.14 -4.71
CA ASP A 87 -13.19 -30.17 -5.24
C ASP A 87 -12.74 -30.34 -6.69
N SER A 88 -12.44 -31.56 -7.13
CA SER A 88 -11.86 -31.87 -8.46
C SER A 88 -12.53 -31.12 -9.63
N GLN A 89 -13.78 -30.69 -9.44
CA GLN A 89 -14.65 -30.03 -10.40
C GLN A 89 -14.58 -28.50 -10.42
N TYR A 90 -14.09 -27.81 -9.38
CA TYR A 90 -14.19 -26.34 -9.31
C TYR A 90 -12.92 -25.66 -8.80
N ARG A 91 -12.61 -24.49 -9.37
CA ARG A 91 -11.60 -23.55 -8.89
C ARG A 91 -12.27 -22.25 -8.49
N TRP A 92 -11.94 -21.77 -7.30
CA TRP A 92 -12.46 -20.54 -6.72
C TRP A 92 -11.33 -19.52 -6.60
N ASP A 93 -11.45 -18.38 -7.26
CA ASP A 93 -10.49 -17.28 -7.20
C ASP A 93 -11.19 -16.04 -6.60
N VAL A 94 -10.74 -15.61 -5.41
CA VAL A 94 -11.24 -14.39 -4.76
C VAL A 94 -10.28 -13.24 -5.03
N TYR A 95 -10.81 -12.12 -5.50
CA TYR A 95 -10.06 -10.89 -5.77
C TYR A 95 -10.55 -9.79 -4.84
N ARG A 96 -9.62 -8.98 -4.34
CA ARG A 96 -9.92 -7.82 -3.51
C ARG A 96 -9.37 -6.57 -4.16
N LYS A 97 -10.12 -5.48 -4.09
CA LYS A 97 -9.72 -4.16 -4.59
C LYS A 97 -9.93 -3.13 -3.51
N TRP A 98 -8.95 -2.25 -3.34
CA TRP A 98 -9.07 -1.07 -2.47
C TRP A 98 -9.14 0.17 -3.35
N VAL A 99 -10.15 0.99 -3.10
CA VAL A 99 -10.34 2.29 -3.75
C VAL A 99 -10.16 3.37 -2.70
N TYR A 100 -9.11 4.16 -2.88
CA TYR A 100 -8.71 5.30 -2.09
C TYR A 100 -9.29 6.56 -2.73
N ASP A 101 -10.06 7.32 -1.96
CA ASP A 101 -10.52 8.66 -2.28
C ASP A 101 -9.86 9.65 -1.32
N CYS A 102 -8.85 10.36 -1.81
CA CYS A 102 -7.99 11.25 -1.02
C CYS A 102 -8.38 12.71 -1.27
N LYS A 103 -8.57 13.47 -0.20
CA LYS A 103 -8.89 14.90 -0.24
C LYS A 103 -7.70 15.75 0.17
#